data_AF-A0A528N0N7-F1
#
_entry.id   AF-A0A528N0N7-F1
#
_cell.length_a   1.000
_cell.length_b   1.000
_cell.length_c   1.000
_cell.angle_alpha   90.00
_cell.angle_beta   90.00
_cell.angle_gamma   90.00
#
_symmetry.space_group_name_H-M   'P 1'
#
loop_
_entity.id
_entity.type
_entity.pdbx_description
1 polymer ?
#
loop_
_entity_poly.entity_id
_entity_poly.type
_entity_poly.pdbx_seq_one_letter_code
_entity_poly.pdbx_strand_id
1 'polypeptide(L)' 'ILVAPHHKPYDSFLPAPGHGLGFNDLKIIECRELLTRLAGKPARIIDFDEGLEIERTVHAMARSFEEQRWIAVR' A
#
# COMPACT_ATOMS: atom_id res chain seq x y z
N ILE A 1 2.22 15.09 9.47
CA ILE A 1 3.41 15.08 8.58
C ILE A 1 2.99 15.80 7.31
N LEU A 2 3.67 16.90 6.94
CA LEU A 2 3.39 17.60 5.67
C LEU A 2 4.21 16.94 4.55
N VAL A 3 3.55 16.51 3.48
CA VAL A 3 4.20 15.99 2.27
C VAL A 3 4.57 17.17 1.35
N ALA A 4 5.61 17.02 0.56
CA ALA A 4 6.24 18.08 -0.23
C ALA A 4 7.03 17.48 -1.41
N PRO A 5 7.43 18.25 -2.43
CA PRO A 5 8.05 17.72 -3.66
C PRO A 5 9.31 16.86 -3.51
N HIS A 6 10.06 17.00 -2.41
CA HIS A 6 11.21 16.12 -2.16
C HIS A 6 10.79 14.68 -1.77
N HIS A 7 9.54 14.47 -1.37
CA HIS A 7 8.95 13.16 -1.12
C HIS A 7 8.44 12.56 -2.43
N LYS A 8 9.30 11.88 -3.20
CA LYS A 8 8.86 11.19 -4.44
C LYS A 8 7.72 10.19 -4.12
N PRO A 9 6.67 10.09 -4.96
CA PRO A 9 6.48 10.71 -6.27
C PRO A 9 5.69 12.04 -6.26
N TYR A 10 5.57 12.71 -5.11
CA TYR A 10 4.69 13.87 -4.93
C TYR A 10 4.98 15.03 -5.91
N ASP A 11 6.24 15.24 -6.28
CA ASP A 11 6.66 16.24 -7.27
C ASP A 11 6.02 16.05 -8.65
N SER A 12 5.55 14.85 -8.97
CA SER A 12 4.85 14.57 -10.23
C SER A 12 3.42 15.10 -10.24
N PHE A 13 2.89 15.54 -9.10
CA PHE A 13 1.52 16.02 -8.93
C PHE A 13 1.48 17.52 -8.61
N LEU A 14 2.34 17.97 -7.69
CA LEU A 14 2.28 19.33 -7.14
C LEU A 14 3.70 19.93 -7.04
N PRO A 15 3.92 21.14 -7.60
CA PRO A 15 5.24 21.77 -7.59
C PRO A 15 5.57 22.48 -6.26
N ALA A 16 4.57 22.72 -5.40
CA ALA A 16 4.71 23.50 -4.17
C ALA A 16 4.33 22.68 -2.93
N PRO A 17 4.99 22.91 -1.77
CA PRO A 17 4.63 22.27 -0.51
C PRO A 17 3.27 22.77 0.02
N GLY A 18 2.68 22.04 0.97
CA GLY A 18 1.48 22.46 1.70
C GLY A 18 0.15 22.16 1.01
N HIS A 19 0.17 21.62 -0.21
CA HIS A 19 -1.02 21.20 -0.95
C HIS A 19 -1.16 19.66 -0.86
N GLY A 20 -2.12 19.12 -0.13
CA GLY A 20 -2.22 17.66 0.04
C GLY A 20 -2.49 16.92 -1.27
N LEU A 21 -2.05 15.66 -1.36
CA LEU A 21 -2.61 14.72 -2.35
C LEU A 21 -4.01 14.28 -1.89
N GLY A 22 -4.91 14.12 -2.85
CA GLY A 22 -6.20 13.50 -2.62
C GLY A 22 -6.10 11.98 -2.53
N PHE A 23 -7.16 11.34 -2.03
CA PHE A 23 -7.24 9.87 -1.97
C PHE A 23 -7.06 9.22 -3.36
N ASN A 24 -7.62 9.82 -4.40
CA ASN A 24 -7.54 9.28 -5.76
C ASN A 24 -6.13 9.38 -6.36
N ASP A 25 -5.30 10.33 -5.91
CA ASP A 25 -3.90 10.43 -6.37
C ASP A 25 -3.10 9.20 -5.94
N LEU A 26 -3.44 8.58 -4.81
CA LEU A 26 -2.83 7.33 -4.37
C LEU A 26 -3.10 6.19 -5.37
N LYS A 27 -4.26 6.18 -6.03
CA LYS A 27 -4.58 5.19 -7.06
C LYS A 27 -3.83 5.44 -8.37
N ILE A 28 -3.53 6.69 -8.70
CA ILE A 28 -2.64 7.03 -9.81
C ILE A 28 -1.22 6.51 -9.52
N ILE A 29 -0.72 6.71 -8.30
CA ILE A 29 0.58 6.19 -7.86
C ILE A 29 0.62 4.66 -7.93
N GLU A 30 -0.39 3.97 -7.39
CA GLU A 30 -0.49 2.51 -7.43
C GLU A 30 -0.53 1.96 -8.87
N CYS A 31 -1.29 2.60 -9.76
CA CYS A 31 -1.35 2.24 -11.17
C CYS A 31 0.03 2.37 -11.85
N ARG A 32 0.78 3.44 -11.55
CA ARG A 32 2.16 3.61 -12.04
C ARG A 32 3.08 2.49 -11.56
N GLU A 33 2.98 2.05 -10.31
CA GLU A 33 3.78 0.94 -9.79
C GLU A 33 3.41 -0.39 -10.47
N LEU A 34 2.11 -0.64 -10.73
CA LEU A 34 1.67 -1.78 -11.52
C LEU A 34 2.26 -1.77 -12.94
N LEU A 35 2.17 -0.64 -13.65
CA LEU A 35 2.76 -0.50 -14.98
C LEU A 35 4.28 -0.67 -14.98
N THR A 36 4.95 -0.17 -13.93
CA THR A 36 6.40 -0.34 -13.74
C THR A 36 6.77 -1.82 -13.58
N ARG A 37 5.98 -2.57 -12.80
CA ARG A 37 6.16 -4.01 -12.59
C ARG A 37 5.93 -4.81 -13.87
N LEU A 38 4.91 -4.47 -14.65
CA LEU A 38 4.62 -5.08 -15.95
C LEU A 38 5.74 -4.82 -16.97
N ALA A 39 6.40 -3.67 -16.89
CA ALA A 39 7.58 -3.35 -17.69
C ALA A 39 8.87 -4.07 -17.23
N GLY A 40 8.79 -5.00 -16.27
CA GLY A 40 9.93 -5.77 -15.75
C GLY A 40 10.87 -4.95 -14.86
N LYS A 41 10.45 -3.77 -14.40
CA LYS A 41 11.25 -2.91 -13.52
C LYS A 41 10.87 -3.14 -12.05
N PRO A 42 11.79 -2.88 -11.10
CA PRO A 42 11.46 -2.87 -9.68
C PRO A 42 10.32 -1.88 -9.39
N ALA A 43 9.31 -2.34 -8.66
CA ALA A 43 8.13 -1.58 -8.31
C ALA A 43 7.72 -1.87 -6.86
N ARG A 44 7.00 -0.93 -6.24
CA ARG A 44 6.43 -1.06 -4.90
C ARG A 44 4.97 -1.49 -5.04
N ILE A 45 4.75 -2.80 -5.02
CA ILE A 45 3.42 -3.41 -5.13
C ILE A 45 3.31 -4.57 -4.16
N ILE A 46 2.10 -4.84 -3.69
CA ILE A 46 1.76 -6.06 -2.96
C ILE A 46 1.31 -7.08 -4.01
N ASP A 47 2.02 -8.20 -4.13
CA ASP A 47 1.61 -9.30 -5.00
C ASP A 47 0.65 -10.25 -4.30
N PHE A 48 0.29 -11.35 -4.96
CA PHE A 48 -0.66 -12.30 -4.39
C PHE A 48 -0.09 -13.11 -3.22
N ASP A 49 1.22 -13.36 -3.19
CA ASP A 49 1.82 -14.12 -2.10
C ASP A 49 1.84 -13.26 -0.82
N GLU A 50 2.25 -11.99 -0.94
CA GLU A 50 2.17 -11.03 0.18
C GLU A 50 0.72 -10.73 0.57
N GLY A 51 -0.17 -10.57 -0.41
CA GLY A 51 -1.60 -10.37 -0.18
C GLY A 51 -2.25 -11.53 0.59
N LEU A 52 -1.85 -12.77 0.29
CA LEU A 52 -2.35 -13.96 1.00
C LEU A 52 -1.95 -13.96 2.48
N GLU A 53 -0.75 -13.50 2.83
CA GLU A 53 -0.33 -13.42 4.24
C GLU A 53 -1.11 -12.34 5.01
N ILE A 54 -1.45 -11.22 4.35
CA ILE A 54 -2.36 -10.21 4.91
C ILE A 54 -3.74 -10.85 5.19
N GLU A 55 -4.31 -11.54 4.21
CA GLU A 55 -5.62 -12.20 4.37
C GLU A 55 -5.60 -13.27 5.46
N ARG A 56 -4.54 -14.08 5.56
CA ARG A 56 -4.38 -15.05 6.65
C ARG A 56 -4.40 -14.38 8.02
N THR A 57 -3.79 -13.21 8.13
CA THR A 57 -3.80 -12.44 9.37
C THR A 57 -5.21 -11.95 9.69
N VAL A 58 -5.94 -11.43 8.70
CA VAL A 58 -7.36 -11.03 8.86
C VAL A 58 -8.22 -12.21 9.31
N HIS A 59 -8.05 -13.38 8.69
CA HIS A 59 -8.75 -14.60 9.11
C HIS A 59 -8.36 -15.06 10.52
N ALA A 60 -7.10 -14.91 10.91
CA ALA A 60 -6.65 -15.22 12.27
C ALA A 60 -7.30 -14.29 13.31
N MET A 61 -7.54 -13.02 12.98
CA MET A 61 -8.29 -12.09 13.84
C MET A 61 -9.73 -12.59 14.07
N ALA A 62 -10.43 -12.99 13.01
CA ALA A 62 -11.78 -13.54 13.11
C ALA A 62 -11.82 -14.80 13.98
N ARG A 63 -10.88 -15.73 13.76
CA ARG A 63 -10.75 -16.95 14.57
C ARG A 63 -10.39 -16.67 16.03
N SER A 64 -9.57 -15.67 16.29
CA SER A 64 -9.22 -15.27 17.66
C SER A 64 -10.44 -14.80 18.44
N PHE A 65 -11.33 -14.05 17.78
CA PHE A 65 -12.62 -13.68 18.35
C PHE A 65 -13.54 -14.89 18.57
N GLU A 66 -13.68 -15.79 17.59
CA GLU A 66 -14.55 -16.97 17.74
C GLU A 66 -14.08 -17.92 18.84
N GLU A 67 -12.77 -18.17 18.90
CA GLU A 67 -12.15 -19.13 19.82
C GLU A 67 -11.78 -18.49 21.18
N GLN A 68 -11.98 -17.18 21.34
CA GLN A 68 -11.64 -16.39 22.54
C GLN A 68 -10.21 -16.64 23.05
N ARG A 69 -9.26 -16.76 22.11
CA ARG A 69 -7.85 -17.06 22.41
C ARG A 69 -6.91 -16.45 21.39
N TRP A 70 -5.63 -16.39 21.75
CA TRP A 70 -4.58 -16.01 20.83
C TRP A 70 -4.42 -17.04 19.70
N ILE A 71 -4.31 -16.54 18.46
CA ILE A 71 -3.99 -17.31 17.26
C ILE A 71 -2.61 -16.87 16.78
N ALA A 72 -1.71 -17.83 16.59
CA ALA A 72 -0.39 -17.53 16.02
C ALA A 72 -0.55 -17.17 14.53
N VAL A 73 0.16 -16.13 14.12
CA VAL A 73 0.32 -15.71 12.72
C VAL A 73 1.80 -15.80 12.34
N ARG A 74 2.07 -15.80 11.03
CA ARG A 74 3.44 -15.81 10.49
C ARG A 74 4.09 -14.44 10.60
#